data_AF-A0A7K2QK35-F1
#
_entry.id   AF-A0A7K2QK35-F1
#
_cell.length_a   1.000
_cell.length_b   1.000
_cell.length_c   1.000
_cell.angle_alpha   90.00
_cell.angle_beta   90.00
_cell.angle_gamma   90.00
#
_symmetry.space_group_name_H-M   'P 1'
#
loop_
_entity.id
_entity.type
_entity.pdbx_description
1 polymer ?
#
loop_
_entity_poly.entity_id
_entity_poly.type
_entity_poly.pdbx_seq_one_letter_code
_entity_poly.pdbx_strand_id
1 'polypeptide(L)'
;GDRLLDVGCGWGSLTMHAAREHKARVTAVTLSRAQRDFVAERAAREGVADLVDVTLRHWRHIDGGGYDAAAAIEMGEHVGDGEYPAFTTKLHDVLRPEGRLLIQQMSRGAHAPGGGAFIETYIAPDMHMRPVGRTVDLLEGAGLEVRSTESLREHYTTTIDAWRTTLEDRWCEVEALVGETTGRVWRLYLAGASLAFAERRMGVDQILAV
;
A
#
# COMPACT_ATOMS: atom_id res chain seq x y z
N GLY A 1 -3.01 -12.97 -19.19
CA GLY A 1 -2.75 -14.41 -19.04
C GLY A 1 -2.14 -14.70 -17.69
N ASP A 2 -1.16 -13.87 -17.33
CA ASP A 2 -0.43 -13.86 -16.07
C ASP A 2 -1.32 -13.71 -14.83
N ARG A 3 -0.84 -14.25 -13.72
CA ARG A 3 -1.46 -14.21 -12.39
C ARG A 3 -0.77 -13.17 -11.52
N LEU A 4 -1.54 -12.19 -11.05
CA LEU A 4 -1.10 -11.17 -10.12
C LEU A 4 -1.69 -11.43 -8.73
N LEU A 5 -0.86 -11.36 -7.70
CA LEU A 5 -1.30 -11.24 -6.31
C LEU A 5 -1.23 -9.78 -5.86
N ASP A 6 -2.36 -9.18 -5.48
CA ASP A 6 -2.48 -7.81 -4.97
C ASP A 6 -2.74 -7.85 -3.46
N VAL A 7 -1.69 -7.67 -2.67
CA VAL A 7 -1.72 -7.79 -1.20
C VAL A 7 -2.05 -6.46 -0.56
N GLY A 8 -3.21 -6.39 0.12
CA GLY A 8 -3.71 -5.13 0.64
C GLY A 8 -4.30 -4.27 -0.48
N CYS A 9 -5.18 -4.86 -1.30
CA CYS A 9 -5.64 -4.28 -2.57
C CYS A 9 -6.42 -2.94 -2.44
N GLY A 10 -6.72 -2.49 -1.21
CA GLY A 10 -7.44 -1.26 -0.94
C GLY A 10 -8.79 -1.22 -1.66
N TRP A 11 -9.03 -0.12 -2.39
CA TRP A 11 -10.24 0.04 -3.22
C TRP A 11 -10.09 -0.52 -4.66
N GLY A 12 -9.07 -1.37 -4.88
CA GLY A 12 -8.87 -2.18 -6.08
C GLY A 12 -8.35 -1.44 -7.31
N SER A 13 -7.72 -0.28 -7.17
CA SER A 13 -7.21 0.49 -8.32
C SER A 13 -6.18 -0.30 -9.14
N LEU A 14 -5.18 -0.92 -8.49
CA LEU A 14 -4.22 -1.79 -9.16
C LEU A 14 -4.91 -3.05 -9.71
N THR A 15 -5.74 -3.70 -8.89
CA THR A 15 -6.52 -4.88 -9.29
C THR A 15 -7.27 -4.66 -10.60
N MET A 16 -8.05 -3.57 -10.70
CA MET A 16 -8.83 -3.27 -11.91
C MET A 16 -7.92 -2.95 -13.10
N HIS A 17 -6.85 -2.18 -12.88
CA HIS A 17 -5.91 -1.82 -13.94
C HIS A 17 -5.25 -3.06 -14.54
N ALA A 18 -4.74 -3.97 -13.70
CA ALA A 18 -4.12 -5.21 -14.14
C ALA A 18 -5.10 -6.12 -14.91
N ALA A 19 -6.33 -6.26 -14.41
CA ALA A 19 -7.34 -7.06 -15.09
C ALA A 19 -7.78 -6.45 -16.43
N ARG A 20 -8.00 -5.13 -16.48
CA ARG A 20 -8.53 -4.45 -17.66
C ARG A 20 -7.50 -4.27 -18.76
N GLU A 21 -6.33 -3.74 -18.43
CA GLU A 21 -5.30 -3.36 -19.40
C GLU A 21 -4.40 -4.53 -19.78
N HIS A 22 -4.10 -5.42 -18.83
CA HIS A 22 -3.15 -6.52 -19.04
C HIS A 22 -3.81 -7.90 -19.15
N LYS A 23 -5.14 -7.98 -18.97
CA LYS A 23 -5.89 -9.24 -18.93
C LYS A 23 -5.26 -10.24 -17.94
N ALA A 24 -4.70 -9.71 -16.84
CA ALA A 24 -4.14 -10.51 -15.77
C ALA A 24 -5.27 -11.09 -14.92
N ARG A 25 -5.08 -12.32 -14.42
CA ARG A 25 -5.94 -12.90 -13.39
C ARG A 25 -5.43 -12.42 -12.04
N VAL A 26 -6.21 -11.60 -11.34
CA VAL A 26 -5.79 -10.97 -10.10
C VAL A 26 -6.43 -11.65 -8.91
N THR A 27 -5.62 -12.17 -8.00
CA THR A 27 -6.05 -12.49 -6.63
C THR A 27 -5.78 -11.27 -5.77
N ALA A 28 -6.83 -10.62 -5.29
CA ALA A 28 -6.77 -9.44 -4.46
C ALA A 28 -7.16 -9.80 -3.01
N VAL A 29 -6.36 -9.38 -2.03
CA VAL A 29 -6.65 -9.66 -0.61
C VAL A 29 -6.74 -8.37 0.20
N THR A 30 -7.73 -8.32 1.09
CA THR A 30 -7.95 -7.21 2.03
C THR A 30 -8.51 -7.71 3.35
N LEU A 31 -8.32 -6.94 4.43
CA LEU A 31 -8.96 -7.16 5.73
C LEU A 31 -10.28 -6.38 5.89
N SER A 32 -10.62 -5.50 4.94
CA SER A 32 -11.84 -4.71 4.99
C SER A 32 -12.95 -5.33 4.16
N ARG A 33 -14.08 -5.63 4.82
CA ARG A 33 -15.29 -6.12 4.14
C ARG A 33 -15.80 -5.10 3.12
N ALA A 34 -15.81 -3.81 3.48
CA ALA A 34 -16.25 -2.73 2.61
C ALA A 34 -15.38 -2.61 1.34
N GLN A 35 -14.06 -2.76 1.47
CA GLN A 35 -13.16 -2.80 0.32
C GLN A 35 -13.42 -4.01 -0.57
N ARG A 36 -13.54 -5.21 0.03
CA ARG A 36 -13.85 -6.44 -0.71
C ARG A 36 -15.15 -6.30 -1.52
N ASP A 37 -16.21 -5.82 -0.87
CA ASP A 37 -17.52 -5.62 -1.51
C ASP A 37 -17.42 -4.61 -2.66
N PHE A 38 -16.77 -3.47 -2.42
CA PHE A 38 -16.56 -2.44 -3.44
C PHE A 38 -15.77 -2.95 -4.64
N VAL A 39 -14.68 -3.70 -4.41
CA VAL A 39 -13.85 -4.25 -5.49
C VAL A 39 -14.63 -5.27 -6.31
N ALA A 40 -15.43 -6.14 -5.68
CA ALA A 40 -16.25 -7.11 -6.37
C ALA A 40 -17.32 -6.43 -7.25
N GLU A 41 -18.04 -5.44 -6.71
CA GLU A 41 -19.02 -4.65 -7.46
C GLU A 41 -18.38 -3.88 -8.62
N ARG A 42 -17.20 -3.29 -8.37
CA ARG A 42 -16.44 -2.57 -9.40
C ARG A 42 -15.98 -3.50 -10.52
N ALA A 43 -15.49 -4.70 -10.20
CA ALA A 43 -15.09 -5.69 -11.19
C ALA A 43 -16.26 -6.11 -12.08
N ALA A 44 -17.45 -6.31 -11.50
CA ALA A 44 -18.67 -6.60 -12.25
C ALA A 44 -19.06 -5.44 -13.17
N ARG A 45 -19.07 -4.21 -12.66
CA ARG A 45 -19.39 -3.00 -13.43
C ARG A 45 -18.41 -2.74 -14.58
N GLU A 46 -17.13 -3.02 -14.37
CA GLU A 46 -16.08 -2.85 -15.39
C GLU A 46 -15.95 -4.07 -16.32
N GLY A 47 -16.76 -5.11 -16.14
CA GLY A 47 -16.78 -6.29 -17.03
C GLY A 47 -15.54 -7.18 -16.92
N VAL A 48 -14.85 -7.16 -15.76
CA VAL A 48 -13.61 -7.91 -15.50
C VAL A 48 -13.75 -8.91 -14.34
N ALA A 49 -14.99 -9.21 -13.92
CA ALA A 49 -15.26 -10.12 -12.81
C ALA A 49 -14.62 -11.52 -12.99
N ASP A 50 -14.55 -12.04 -14.21
CA ASP A 50 -13.93 -13.34 -14.50
C ASP A 50 -12.40 -13.34 -14.33
N LEU A 51 -11.79 -12.16 -14.19
CA LEU A 51 -10.35 -11.97 -14.01
C LEU A 51 -9.98 -11.56 -12.58
N VAL A 52 -10.94 -11.26 -11.71
CA VAL A 52 -10.68 -10.72 -10.38
C VAL A 52 -11.31 -11.60 -9.31
N ASP A 53 -10.47 -12.20 -8.47
CA ASP A 53 -10.88 -12.86 -7.24
C ASP A 53 -10.46 -12.00 -6.04
N VAL A 54 -11.43 -11.34 -5.40
CA VAL A 54 -11.19 -10.50 -4.22
C VAL A 54 -11.70 -11.17 -2.95
N THR A 55 -10.80 -11.39 -2.00
CA THR A 55 -11.11 -12.15 -0.77
C THR A 55 -10.82 -11.34 0.50
N LEU A 56 -11.70 -11.52 1.49
CA LEU A 56 -11.51 -10.99 2.84
C LEU A 56 -10.55 -11.91 3.58
N ARG A 57 -9.26 -11.59 3.56
CA ARG A 57 -8.20 -12.52 3.96
C ARG A 57 -6.95 -11.78 4.41
N HIS A 58 -6.32 -12.33 5.45
CA HIS A 58 -5.02 -11.88 5.92
C HIS A 58 -3.89 -12.45 5.06
N TRP A 59 -2.81 -11.70 4.83
CA TRP A 59 -1.69 -12.13 3.97
C TRP A 59 -1.07 -13.48 4.39
N ARG A 60 -0.99 -13.73 5.70
CA ARG A 60 -0.55 -15.01 6.30
C ARG A 60 -1.32 -16.24 5.77
N HIS A 61 -2.57 -16.05 5.34
CA HIS A 61 -3.45 -17.11 4.89
C HIS A 61 -3.65 -17.11 3.36
N ILE A 62 -2.79 -16.42 2.60
CA ILE A 62 -2.79 -16.54 1.14
C ILE A 62 -2.45 -17.99 0.80
N ASP A 63 -3.37 -18.69 0.15
CA ASP A 63 -3.18 -20.08 -0.24
C ASP A 63 -2.54 -20.18 -1.62
N GLY A 64 -1.82 -21.29 -1.85
CA GLY A 64 -1.20 -21.59 -3.13
C GLY A 64 0.04 -20.74 -3.44
N GLY A 65 0.45 -20.78 -4.70
CA GLY A 65 1.60 -20.06 -5.24
C GLY A 65 1.60 -20.09 -6.76
N GLY A 66 2.76 -19.87 -7.35
CA GLY A 66 2.93 -19.81 -8.80
C GLY A 66 2.33 -18.53 -9.40
N TYR A 67 2.35 -17.43 -8.65
CA TYR A 67 2.03 -16.11 -9.21
C TYR A 67 3.18 -15.62 -10.07
N ASP A 68 2.86 -15.04 -11.22
CA ASP A 68 3.85 -14.44 -12.11
C ASP A 68 4.36 -13.10 -11.54
N ALA A 69 3.49 -12.40 -10.80
CA ALA A 69 3.85 -11.22 -10.04
C ALA A 69 3.05 -11.10 -8.74
N ALA A 70 3.64 -10.41 -7.76
CA ALA A 70 2.97 -9.96 -6.54
C ALA A 70 3.25 -8.47 -6.31
N ALA A 71 2.27 -7.77 -5.74
CA ALA A 71 2.41 -6.38 -5.33
C ALA A 71 1.88 -6.19 -3.91
N ALA A 72 2.56 -5.35 -3.14
CA ALA A 72 2.04 -4.81 -1.89
C ALA A 72 2.31 -3.30 -1.87
N ILE A 73 1.25 -2.50 -1.93
CA ILE A 73 1.31 -1.04 -1.99
C ILE A 73 0.77 -0.48 -0.69
N GLU A 74 1.58 0.27 0.05
CA GLU A 74 1.25 0.92 1.34
C GLU A 74 0.69 -0.08 2.37
N MET A 75 1.27 -1.29 2.38
CA MET A 75 0.89 -2.39 3.28
C MET A 75 2.01 -2.72 4.27
N GLY A 76 3.27 -2.55 3.86
CA GLY A 76 4.44 -3.00 4.61
C GLY A 76 4.59 -2.37 6.00
N GLU A 77 4.12 -1.14 6.14
CA GLU A 77 4.15 -0.35 7.37
C GLU A 77 3.14 -0.85 8.40
N HIS A 78 2.08 -1.53 7.95
CA HIS A 78 1.05 -2.12 8.82
C HIS A 78 1.35 -3.59 9.20
N VAL A 79 2.41 -4.19 8.66
CA VAL A 79 2.82 -5.56 9.00
C VAL A 79 3.43 -5.61 10.41
N GLY A 80 4.13 -4.55 10.81
CA GLY A 80 4.93 -4.51 12.05
C GLY A 80 6.33 -5.10 11.86
N ASP A 81 7.29 -4.67 12.70
CA ASP A 81 8.70 -5.01 12.49
C ASP A 81 9.03 -6.49 12.70
N GLY A 82 8.49 -7.08 13.78
CA GLY A 82 8.74 -8.49 14.10
C GLY A 82 8.16 -9.47 13.08
N GLU A 83 7.12 -9.06 12.35
CA GLU A 83 6.40 -9.91 11.40
C GLU A 83 6.88 -9.74 9.96
N TYR A 84 7.66 -8.69 9.69
CA TYR A 84 8.12 -8.38 8.34
C TYR A 84 9.00 -9.48 7.71
N PRO A 85 9.90 -10.18 8.45
CA PRO A 85 10.61 -11.33 7.89
C PRO A 85 9.66 -12.44 7.40
N ALA A 86 8.64 -12.78 8.19
CA ALA A 86 7.65 -13.78 7.78
C ALA A 86 6.83 -13.31 6.57
N PHE A 87 6.58 -12.00 6.48
CA PHE A 87 5.90 -11.39 5.35
C PHE A 87 6.72 -11.48 4.05
N THR A 88 8.02 -11.14 4.08
CA THR A 88 8.87 -11.24 2.88
C THR A 88 9.08 -12.70 2.45
N THR A 89 9.26 -13.64 3.39
CA THR A 89 9.27 -15.07 3.08
C THR A 89 7.96 -15.52 2.42
N LYS A 90 6.81 -15.08 2.93
CA LYS A 90 5.52 -15.44 2.33
C LYS A 90 5.39 -14.91 0.90
N LEU A 91 5.85 -13.70 0.63
CA LEU A 91 5.83 -13.12 -0.71
C LEU A 91 6.77 -13.83 -1.68
N HIS A 92 7.94 -14.25 -1.21
CA HIS A 92 8.84 -15.11 -1.99
C HIS A 92 8.16 -16.45 -2.35
N ASP A 93 7.58 -17.13 -1.36
CA ASP A 93 7.04 -18.49 -1.53
C ASP A 93 5.81 -18.58 -2.45
N VAL A 94 5.05 -17.49 -2.60
CA VAL A 94 3.88 -17.45 -3.49
C VAL A 94 4.27 -17.20 -4.94
N LEU A 95 5.45 -16.64 -5.21
CA LEU A 95 5.93 -16.41 -6.57
C LEU A 95 6.37 -17.71 -7.23
N ARG A 96 6.19 -17.80 -8.56
CA ARG A 96 6.90 -18.81 -9.36
C ARG A 96 8.39 -18.47 -9.45
N PRO A 97 9.27 -19.40 -9.85
CA PRO A 97 10.63 -19.05 -10.25
C PRO A 97 10.63 -17.91 -11.29
N GLU A 98 11.48 -16.91 -11.09
CA GLU A 98 11.55 -15.68 -11.92
C GLU A 98 10.30 -14.78 -11.84
N GLY A 99 9.38 -15.04 -10.90
CA GLY A 99 8.25 -14.17 -10.60
C GLY A 99 8.71 -12.83 -10.01
N ARG A 100 7.94 -11.76 -10.22
CA ARG A 100 8.33 -10.41 -9.81
C ARG A 100 7.56 -9.93 -8.59
N LEU A 101 8.26 -9.31 -7.66
CA LEU A 101 7.65 -8.62 -6.51
C LEU A 101 7.82 -7.10 -6.67
N LEU A 102 6.72 -6.36 -6.49
CA LEU A 102 6.76 -4.92 -6.26
C LEU A 102 6.32 -4.62 -4.83
N ILE A 103 7.21 -4.03 -4.03
CA ILE A 103 6.84 -3.40 -2.76
C ILE A 103 6.84 -1.89 -2.96
N GLN A 104 5.73 -1.24 -2.66
CA GLN A 104 5.71 0.21 -2.43
C GLN A 104 5.34 0.45 -0.97
N GLN A 105 6.18 1.19 -0.25
CA GLN A 105 5.88 1.56 1.13
C GLN A 105 6.60 2.85 1.52
N MET A 106 6.05 3.54 2.50
CA MET A 106 6.68 4.62 3.23
C MET A 106 7.90 4.15 4.01
N SER A 107 8.89 5.03 4.06
CA SER A 107 10.15 4.82 4.75
C SER A 107 10.50 6.06 5.56
N ARG A 108 11.43 5.90 6.50
CA ARG A 108 12.07 7.04 7.17
C ARG A 108 13.53 6.74 7.45
N GLY A 109 14.38 7.78 7.42
CA GLY A 109 15.76 7.66 7.85
C GLY A 109 15.86 7.21 9.32
N ALA A 110 16.94 6.53 9.69
CA ALA A 110 17.12 5.99 11.05
C ALA A 110 17.02 7.04 12.15
N HIS A 111 17.41 8.29 11.84
CA HIS A 111 17.34 9.44 12.75
C HIS A 111 16.27 10.47 12.34
N ALA A 112 15.46 10.16 11.33
CA ALA A 112 14.41 11.07 10.89
C ALA A 112 13.23 11.03 11.89
N PRO A 113 12.66 12.19 12.25
CA PRO A 113 11.58 12.27 13.23
C PRO A 113 10.24 11.69 12.73
N GLY A 114 10.14 11.29 11.45
CA GLY A 114 8.93 10.73 10.86
C GLY A 114 7.74 11.69 10.92
N GLY A 115 6.53 11.12 10.98
CA GLY A 115 5.26 11.85 11.10
C GLY A 115 5.01 12.49 12.46
N GLY A 116 5.76 12.08 13.49
CA GLY A 116 5.65 12.59 14.86
C GLY A 116 4.40 12.10 15.62
N ALA A 117 4.33 12.45 16.90
CA ALA A 117 3.35 11.93 17.85
C ALA A 117 1.88 12.13 17.44
N PHE A 118 1.57 13.17 16.66
CA PHE A 118 0.21 13.39 16.16
C PHE A 118 -0.24 12.26 15.23
N ILE A 119 0.58 11.89 14.25
CA ILE A 119 0.26 10.82 13.30
C ILE A 119 0.17 9.47 14.03
N GLU A 120 1.11 9.20 14.92
CA GLU A 120 1.16 7.98 15.72
C GLU A 120 -0.02 7.86 16.69
N THR A 121 -0.65 8.97 17.10
CA THR A 121 -1.79 8.93 18.04
C THR A 121 -3.14 8.91 17.33
N TYR A 122 -3.31 9.74 16.30
CA TYR A 122 -4.63 10.04 15.74
C TYR A 122 -4.89 9.42 14.37
N ILE A 123 -3.84 8.98 13.67
CA ILE A 123 -3.96 8.55 12.27
C ILE A 123 -3.58 7.08 12.09
N ALA A 124 -2.36 6.70 12.47
CA ALA A 124 -1.83 5.36 12.20
C ALA A 124 -0.94 4.87 13.37
N PRO A 125 -1.55 4.43 14.49
CA PRO A 125 -0.82 4.00 15.69
C PRO A 125 -0.04 2.69 15.51
N ASP A 126 -0.41 1.89 14.53
CA ASP A 126 0.20 0.59 14.19
C ASP A 126 1.32 0.70 13.15
N MET A 127 1.57 1.90 12.62
CA MET A 127 2.50 2.09 11.50
C MET A 127 3.96 1.96 11.95
N HIS A 128 4.66 0.98 11.38
CA HIS A 128 6.08 0.77 11.58
C HIS A 128 6.88 1.10 10.33
N MET A 129 7.58 2.24 10.36
CA MET A 129 8.45 2.68 9.28
C MET A 129 9.92 2.37 9.57
N ARG A 130 10.62 1.86 8.56
CA ARG A 130 12.05 1.57 8.59
C ARG A 130 12.80 2.30 7.45
N PRO A 131 14.14 2.43 7.55
CA PRO A 131 14.94 2.88 6.42
C PRO A 131 14.80 1.93 5.23
N VAL A 132 14.80 2.46 4.01
CA VAL A 132 14.69 1.66 2.77
C VAL A 132 15.71 0.52 2.71
N GLY A 133 16.95 0.76 3.16
CA GLY A 133 17.99 -0.27 3.22
C GLY A 133 17.62 -1.47 4.09
N ARG A 134 16.87 -1.26 5.19
CA ARG A 134 16.39 -2.38 6.02
C ARG A 134 15.32 -3.20 5.33
N THR A 135 14.48 -2.57 4.51
CA THR A 135 13.54 -3.31 3.68
C THR A 135 14.28 -4.14 2.63
N VAL A 136 15.31 -3.58 1.98
CA VAL A 136 16.15 -4.30 1.02
C VAL A 136 16.79 -5.52 1.70
N ASP A 137 17.42 -5.35 2.87
CA ASP A 137 18.01 -6.46 3.63
C ASP A 137 17.00 -7.58 3.92
N LEU A 138 15.74 -7.23 4.25
CA LEU A 138 14.67 -8.18 4.58
C LEU A 138 14.14 -8.92 3.35
N LEU A 139 14.16 -8.28 2.17
CA LEU A 139 13.80 -8.91 0.91
C LEU A 139 14.90 -9.89 0.46
N GLU A 140 16.16 -9.45 0.51
CA GLU A 140 17.31 -10.30 0.18
C GLU A 140 17.44 -11.48 1.16
N GLY A 141 17.20 -11.25 2.45
CA GLY A 141 17.17 -12.29 3.47
C GLY A 141 16.07 -13.34 3.27
N ALA A 142 15.00 -13.00 2.54
CA ALA A 142 13.95 -13.95 2.15
C ALA A 142 14.29 -14.75 0.87
N GLY A 143 15.41 -14.44 0.20
CA GLY A 143 15.86 -15.11 -1.02
C GLY A 143 15.54 -14.39 -2.32
N LEU A 144 14.97 -13.18 -2.26
CA LEU A 144 14.68 -12.35 -3.45
C LEU A 144 15.90 -11.53 -3.86
N GLU A 145 16.08 -11.29 -5.15
CA GLU A 145 17.08 -10.35 -5.67
C GLU A 145 16.43 -9.00 -5.95
N VAL A 146 16.85 -7.94 -5.24
CA VAL A 146 16.38 -6.58 -5.52
C VAL A 146 16.99 -6.06 -6.82
N ARG A 147 16.13 -5.73 -7.78
CA ARG A 147 16.52 -5.25 -9.13
C ARG A 147 16.59 -3.74 -9.22
N SER A 148 15.71 -3.04 -8.51
CA SER A 148 15.70 -1.58 -8.49
C SER A 148 15.01 -1.04 -7.26
N THR A 149 15.42 0.17 -6.88
CA THR A 149 14.75 0.99 -5.87
C THR A 149 14.51 2.37 -6.46
N GLU A 150 13.30 2.89 -6.33
CA GLU A 150 12.92 4.21 -6.83
C GLU A 150 12.21 4.99 -5.70
N SER A 151 12.78 6.13 -5.33
CA SER A 151 12.16 7.04 -4.36
C SER A 151 11.08 7.87 -5.05
N LEU A 152 9.87 7.87 -4.48
CA LEU A 152 8.73 8.66 -4.93
C LEU A 152 8.36 9.80 -3.96
N ARG A 153 9.25 10.14 -3.01
CA ARG A 153 9.00 11.12 -1.94
C ARG A 153 8.35 12.42 -2.44
N GLU A 154 8.92 13.05 -3.46
CA GLU A 154 8.46 14.34 -4.00
C GLU A 154 7.06 14.23 -4.62
N HIS A 155 6.71 13.05 -5.15
CA HIS A 155 5.38 12.78 -5.69
C HIS A 155 4.33 12.76 -4.58
N TYR A 156 4.68 12.27 -3.39
CA TYR A 156 3.76 12.25 -2.25
C TYR A 156 3.34 13.65 -1.80
N THR A 157 4.24 14.65 -1.82
CA THR A 157 3.85 16.04 -1.56
C THR A 157 2.77 16.50 -2.54
N THR A 158 2.95 16.23 -3.83
CA THR A 158 1.96 16.57 -4.87
C THR A 158 0.62 15.87 -4.65
N THR A 159 0.66 14.57 -4.31
CA THR A 159 -0.53 13.77 -4.02
C THR A 159 -1.30 14.31 -2.80
N ILE A 160 -0.60 14.55 -1.70
CA ILE A 160 -1.21 15.02 -0.45
C ILE A 160 -1.78 16.43 -0.62
N ASP A 161 -1.10 17.31 -1.34
CA ASP A 161 -1.60 18.66 -1.62
C ASP A 161 -2.87 18.61 -2.47
N ALA A 162 -2.97 17.71 -3.46
CA ALA A 162 -4.20 17.50 -4.22
C ALA A 162 -5.35 16.97 -3.36
N TRP A 163 -5.08 16.06 -2.42
CA TRP A 163 -6.07 15.61 -1.44
C TRP A 163 -6.51 16.73 -0.52
N ARG A 164 -5.57 17.56 -0.05
CA ARG A 164 -5.87 18.73 0.78
C ARG A 164 -6.76 19.72 0.04
N THR A 165 -6.42 20.07 -1.20
CA THR A 165 -7.28 20.94 -2.03
C THR A 165 -8.69 20.38 -2.16
N THR A 166 -8.83 19.08 -2.46
CA THR A 166 -10.13 18.44 -2.58
C THR A 166 -10.92 18.48 -1.26
N LEU A 167 -10.25 18.26 -0.12
CA LEU A 167 -10.86 18.32 1.21
C LEU A 167 -11.34 19.73 1.53
N GLU A 168 -10.54 20.75 1.22
CA GLU A 168 -10.90 22.15 1.46
C GLU A 168 -12.06 22.61 0.56
N ASP A 169 -12.00 22.29 -0.74
CA ASP A 169 -13.04 22.63 -1.71
C ASP A 169 -14.39 22.01 -1.35
N ARG A 170 -14.38 20.86 -0.65
CA ARG A 170 -15.57 20.11 -0.24
C ARG A 170 -15.78 20.11 1.27
N TRP A 171 -15.27 21.11 1.98
CA TRP A 171 -15.27 21.12 3.44
C TRP A 171 -16.64 20.88 4.06
N CYS A 172 -17.71 21.53 3.55
CA CYS A 172 -19.06 21.34 4.07
C CYS A 172 -19.54 19.89 3.96
N GLU A 173 -19.17 19.18 2.90
CA GLU A 173 -19.52 17.76 2.74
C GLU A 173 -18.71 16.87 3.68
N VAL A 174 -17.42 17.18 3.86
CA VAL A 174 -16.55 16.45 4.81
C VAL A 174 -17.07 16.62 6.23
N GLU A 175 -17.38 17.85 6.63
CA GLU A 175 -17.94 18.16 7.96
C GLU A 175 -19.27 17.44 8.18
N ALA A 176 -20.16 17.40 7.18
CA ALA A 176 -21.41 16.66 7.27
C ALA A 176 -21.20 15.14 7.38
N LEU A 177 -20.14 14.59 6.75
CA LEU A 177 -19.85 13.16 6.74
C LEU A 177 -19.21 12.67 8.04
N VAL A 178 -18.24 13.40 8.58
CA VAL A 178 -17.39 12.93 9.70
C VAL A 178 -17.45 13.80 10.96
N GLY A 179 -18.15 14.94 10.89
CA GLY A 179 -18.19 15.96 11.95
C GLY A 179 -16.98 16.89 11.95
N GLU A 180 -17.15 18.10 12.49
CA GLU A 180 -16.14 19.16 12.47
C GLU A 180 -14.81 18.72 13.10
N THR A 181 -14.86 18.08 14.27
CA THR A 181 -13.65 17.62 14.99
C THR A 181 -12.82 16.66 14.15
N THR A 182 -13.44 15.63 13.59
CA THR A 182 -12.77 14.64 12.74
C THR A 182 -12.26 15.30 11.46
N GLY A 183 -13.05 16.17 10.84
CA GLY A 183 -12.63 16.95 9.66
C GLY A 183 -11.38 17.78 9.94
N ARG A 184 -11.29 18.43 11.11
CA ARG A 184 -10.12 19.22 11.52
C ARG A 184 -8.89 18.36 11.75
N VAL A 185 -9.06 17.15 12.30
CA VAL A 185 -7.98 16.15 12.42
C VAL A 185 -7.43 15.80 11.04
N TRP A 186 -8.31 15.55 10.05
CA TRP A 186 -7.90 15.30 8.67
C TRP A 186 -7.17 16.48 8.03
N ARG A 187 -7.64 17.72 8.23
CA ARG A 187 -6.93 18.93 7.77
C ARG A 187 -5.51 18.99 8.31
N LEU A 188 -5.36 18.82 9.63
CA LEU A 188 -4.06 18.86 10.28
C LEU A 188 -3.15 17.73 9.80
N TYR A 189 -3.71 16.52 9.64
CA TYR A 189 -2.99 15.39 9.08
C TYR A 189 -2.45 15.69 7.68
N LEU A 190 -3.28 16.14 6.74
CA LEU A 190 -2.84 16.39 5.36
C LEU A 190 -1.79 17.51 5.30
N ALA A 191 -1.97 18.59 6.06
CA ALA A 191 -0.98 19.67 6.13
C ALA A 191 0.36 19.18 6.71
N GLY A 192 0.33 18.44 7.82
CA GLY A 192 1.53 17.89 8.46
C GLY A 192 2.23 16.82 7.61
N ALA A 193 1.47 15.94 6.96
CA ALA A 193 2.00 14.91 6.08
C ALA A 193 2.71 15.52 4.87
N SER A 194 2.09 16.51 4.20
CA SER A 194 2.72 17.21 3.07
C SER A 194 4.08 17.80 3.47
N LEU A 195 4.15 18.45 4.63
CA LEU A 195 5.40 19.01 5.17
C LEU A 195 6.42 17.91 5.51
N ALA A 196 5.99 16.80 6.12
CA ALA A 196 6.89 15.70 6.48
C ALA A 196 7.58 15.08 5.24
N PHE A 197 6.86 14.94 4.13
CA PHE A 197 7.46 14.50 2.86
C PHE A 197 8.36 15.59 2.25
N ALA A 198 7.91 16.85 2.23
CA ALA A 198 8.67 17.98 1.66
C ALA A 198 10.03 18.18 2.36
N GLU A 199 10.05 18.07 3.70
CA GLU A 199 11.24 18.21 4.55
C GLU A 199 12.09 16.92 4.63
N ARG A 200 11.74 15.86 3.89
CA ARG A 200 12.46 14.57 3.91
C ARG A 200 12.51 13.93 5.30
N ARG A 201 11.45 14.15 6.11
CA ARG A 201 11.24 13.41 7.37
C ARG A 201 10.68 12.02 7.11
N MET A 202 9.95 11.88 6.00
CA MET A 202 9.41 10.64 5.47
C MET A 202 9.81 10.49 3.99
N GLY A 203 9.84 9.25 3.54
CA GLY A 203 10.01 8.84 2.15
C GLY A 203 8.95 7.82 1.78
N VAL A 204 8.91 7.49 0.49
CA VAL A 204 8.14 6.37 -0.06
C VAL A 204 8.96 5.81 -1.20
N ASP A 205 9.08 4.50 -1.24
CA ASP A 205 9.99 3.82 -2.16
C ASP A 205 9.25 2.68 -2.86
N GLN A 206 9.43 2.57 -4.17
CA GLN A 206 9.12 1.38 -4.95
C GLN A 206 10.36 0.50 -5.06
N ILE A 207 10.22 -0.76 -4.68
CA ILE A 207 11.29 -1.76 -4.67
C ILE A 207 10.83 -2.93 -5.54
N LEU A 208 11.53 -3.15 -6.64
CA LEU A 208 11.30 -4.27 -7.54
C LEU A 208 12.28 -5.39 -7.19
N ALA A 209 11.77 -6.60 -6.99
CA ALA A 209 12.56 -7.80 -6.75
C ALA A 209 12.12 -8.98 -7.63
N VAL A 210 12.97 -9.99 -7.75
CA VAL A 210 12.76 -11.23 -8.52
C VAL A 210 13.20 -12.43 -7.69
#